data_AF-A0A7C7URG8-F1
#
_entry.id   AF-A0A7C7URG8-F1
#
_cell.length_a   1.000
_cell.length_b   1.000
_cell.length_c   1.000
_cell.angle_alpha   90.00
_cell.angle_beta   90.00
_cell.angle_gamma   90.00
#
_symmetry.space_group_name_H-M   'P 1'
#
loop_
_entity.id
_entity.type
_entity.pdbx_description
1 polymer ?
#
loop_
_entity_poly.entity_id
_entity_poly.type
_entity_poly.pdbx_seq_one_letter_code
_entity_poly.pdbx_strand_id
1 'polypeptide(L)'
;MSKGSREKRTMTQDRLDQLCTNTIRTLAIDAVQKANSGHPGMPMGAAAMAYILWTRFLKHNPTNPHWPDRDRFVLSAGHGSMLLYSLLHLTGYDLSLEELQNFRQWGSRTPGHPEHGLTPGVETTTGPLGQGFANGVGMAIAERFLAEHFNRPGHTIVDHYTYAIVSDGDLMEGVASEAASLAGHLGLGKLIYLYDDNHITIEGSTDLTFTEDVERRFEAYGWHVQRVNDGNNLAAIAAAIEAAQAATKQPSLIMIRTHIAYGSPGKQDTAEAHGAPLGEEEVRCTKENLGWPTEPSFYIPDEALTHLREAVERGRAWEAEWRARFDAYAAEYPDLAEEWRMAMAGELPPGWDAAL
;
A
#
# COMPACT_ATOMS: atom_id res chain seq x y z
N MET A 1 8.59 -8.94 -53.53
CA MET A 1 9.06 -7.95 -52.54
C MET A 1 7.84 -7.30 -51.89
N SER A 2 7.66 -7.48 -50.59
CA SER A 2 7.08 -6.50 -49.65
C SER A 2 7.02 -7.18 -48.28
N LYS A 3 8.09 -7.04 -47.50
CA LYS A 3 8.06 -7.33 -46.07
C LYS A 3 7.48 -6.07 -45.42
N GLY A 4 6.23 -6.14 -44.99
CA GLY A 4 5.60 -5.10 -44.17
C GLY A 4 6.34 -5.00 -42.84
N SER A 5 7.06 -3.90 -42.66
CA SER A 5 7.57 -3.46 -41.36
C SER A 5 6.38 -3.17 -40.46
N ARG A 6 6.10 -4.05 -39.50
CA ARG A 6 5.26 -3.73 -38.34
C ARG A 6 6.10 -2.80 -37.47
N GLU A 7 5.87 -1.49 -37.59
CA GLU A 7 6.30 -0.53 -36.59
C GLU A 7 5.72 -0.97 -35.24
N LYS A 8 6.58 -1.36 -34.30
CA LYS A 8 6.23 -1.44 -32.89
C LYS A 8 5.90 -0.02 -32.44
N ARG A 9 4.61 0.34 -32.40
CA ARG A 9 4.17 1.57 -31.72
C ARG A 9 4.51 1.42 -30.24
N THR A 10 5.49 2.17 -29.77
CA THR A 10 5.79 2.32 -28.33
C THR A 10 4.55 2.86 -27.63
N MET A 11 4.10 2.18 -26.57
CA MET A 11 2.99 2.64 -25.73
C MET A 11 3.39 3.95 -25.04
N THR A 12 2.48 4.93 -24.96
CA THR A 12 2.73 6.16 -24.20
C THR A 12 2.68 5.84 -22.70
N GLN A 13 3.38 6.63 -21.87
CA GLN A 13 3.39 6.42 -20.41
C GLN A 13 1.96 6.42 -19.83
N ASP A 14 1.12 7.39 -20.20
CA ASP A 14 -0.27 7.47 -19.73
C ASP A 14 -1.08 6.20 -20.04
N ARG A 15 -0.84 5.59 -21.21
CA ARG A 15 -1.52 4.34 -21.59
C ARG A 15 -1.01 3.16 -20.80
N LEU A 16 0.28 3.12 -20.49
CA LEU A 16 0.88 2.08 -19.66
C LEU A 16 0.40 2.20 -18.21
N ASP A 17 0.36 3.43 -17.67
CA ASP A 17 -0.15 3.71 -16.33
C ASP A 17 -1.64 3.29 -16.21
N GLN A 18 -2.46 3.62 -17.21
CA GLN A 18 -3.86 3.18 -17.26
C GLN A 18 -3.99 1.66 -17.37
N LEU A 19 -3.10 1.00 -18.14
CA LEU A 19 -3.08 -0.45 -18.26
C LEU A 19 -2.73 -1.11 -16.92
N CYS A 20 -1.76 -0.57 -16.19
CA CYS A 20 -1.33 -1.09 -14.89
C CYS A 20 -2.41 -0.91 -13.82
N THR A 21 -3.00 0.29 -13.72
CA THR A 21 -4.10 0.55 -12.80
C THR A 21 -5.30 -0.33 -13.11
N ASN A 22 -5.69 -0.50 -14.38
CA ASN A 22 -6.78 -1.40 -14.74
C ASN A 22 -6.45 -2.87 -14.50
N THR A 23 -5.20 -3.32 -14.69
CA THR A 23 -4.76 -4.68 -14.32
C THR A 23 -5.05 -4.95 -12.84
N ILE A 24 -4.71 -4.00 -11.96
CA ILE A 24 -4.97 -4.11 -10.51
C ILE A 24 -6.48 -4.20 -10.24
N ARG A 25 -7.28 -3.32 -10.85
CA ARG A 25 -8.74 -3.33 -10.70
C ARG A 25 -9.34 -4.67 -11.11
N THR A 26 -8.96 -5.18 -12.29
CA THR A 26 -9.58 -6.38 -12.85
C THR A 26 -9.15 -7.66 -12.15
N LEU A 27 -7.92 -7.74 -11.64
CA LEU A 27 -7.51 -8.84 -10.77
C LEU A 27 -8.33 -8.88 -9.48
N ALA A 28 -8.59 -7.71 -8.86
CA ALA A 28 -9.42 -7.63 -7.67
C ALA A 28 -10.87 -8.07 -7.95
N ILE A 29 -11.47 -7.59 -9.04
CA ILE A 29 -12.84 -7.96 -9.44
C ILE A 29 -12.93 -9.47 -9.73
N ASP A 30 -11.99 -10.02 -10.52
CA ASP A 30 -12.01 -11.43 -10.91
C ASP A 30 -11.82 -12.36 -9.71
N ALA A 31 -10.92 -12.02 -8.78
CA ALA A 31 -10.69 -12.81 -7.56
C ALA A 31 -11.91 -12.80 -6.63
N VAL A 32 -12.49 -11.62 -6.37
CA VAL A 32 -13.71 -11.49 -5.56
C VAL A 32 -14.87 -12.24 -6.20
N GLN A 33 -15.02 -12.14 -7.53
CA GLN A 33 -16.08 -12.83 -8.27
C GLN A 33 -15.90 -14.35 -8.21
N LYS A 34 -14.68 -14.86 -8.42
CA LYS A 34 -14.37 -16.30 -8.34
C LYS A 34 -14.58 -16.86 -6.94
N ALA A 35 -14.19 -16.10 -5.91
CA ALA A 35 -14.41 -16.49 -4.51
C ALA A 35 -15.88 -16.41 -4.08
N ASN A 36 -16.74 -15.72 -4.87
CA ASN A 36 -18.09 -15.33 -4.50
C ASN A 36 -18.14 -14.64 -3.12
N SER A 37 -17.08 -13.89 -2.78
CA SER A 37 -16.86 -13.28 -1.48
C SER A 37 -15.76 -12.21 -1.57
N GLY A 38 -15.95 -11.07 -0.92
CA GLY A 38 -14.94 -10.01 -0.81
C GLY A 38 -15.45 -8.63 -1.18
N HIS A 39 -14.52 -7.68 -1.29
CA HIS A 39 -14.79 -6.25 -1.38
C HIS A 39 -14.15 -5.69 -2.66
N PRO A 40 -14.90 -5.52 -3.77
CA PRO A 40 -14.33 -5.03 -5.03
C PRO A 40 -14.25 -3.50 -5.07
N GLY A 41 -15.13 -2.80 -4.34
CA GLY A 41 -15.30 -1.34 -4.46
C GLY A 41 -14.04 -0.53 -4.15
N MET A 42 -13.45 -0.73 -2.97
CA MET A 42 -12.24 0.00 -2.57
C MET A 42 -11.05 -0.32 -3.48
N PRO A 43 -10.71 -1.59 -3.80
CA PRO A 43 -9.64 -1.89 -4.76
C PRO A 43 -9.81 -1.18 -6.10
N MET A 44 -11.04 -1.00 -6.58
CA MET A 44 -11.30 -0.30 -7.84
C MET A 44 -11.03 1.20 -7.76
N GLY A 45 -11.48 1.85 -6.68
CA GLY A 45 -11.27 3.29 -6.45
C GLY A 45 -9.81 3.63 -6.13
N ALA A 46 -9.18 2.82 -5.27
CA ALA A 46 -7.84 3.03 -4.74
C ALA A 46 -6.69 2.59 -5.66
N ALA A 47 -6.99 1.89 -6.77
CA ALA A 47 -5.96 1.32 -7.65
C ALA A 47 -4.93 2.35 -8.14
N ALA A 48 -5.38 3.56 -8.48
CA ALA A 48 -4.53 4.64 -8.99
C ALA A 48 -3.53 5.14 -7.94
N MET A 49 -4.00 5.41 -6.72
CA MET A 49 -3.12 5.87 -5.64
C MET A 49 -2.14 4.80 -5.18
N ALA A 50 -2.59 3.55 -5.11
CA ALA A 50 -1.74 2.44 -4.72
C ALA A 50 -0.68 2.14 -5.80
N TYR A 51 -1.06 2.19 -7.09
CA TYR A 51 -0.13 2.07 -8.21
C TYR A 51 0.99 3.12 -8.14
N ILE A 52 0.64 4.39 -7.93
CA ILE A 52 1.63 5.46 -7.85
C ILE A 52 2.56 5.29 -6.66
N LEU A 53 2.00 5.01 -5.47
CA LEU A 53 2.80 4.74 -4.29
C LEU A 53 3.80 3.59 -4.52
N TRP A 54 3.31 2.44 -4.99
CA TRP A 54 4.12 1.22 -5.11
C TRP A 54 5.16 1.28 -6.23
N THR A 55 4.91 2.02 -7.30
CA THR A 55 5.83 2.04 -8.45
C THR A 55 6.86 3.16 -8.40
N ARG A 56 6.55 4.27 -7.72
CA ARG A 56 7.38 5.48 -7.73
C ARG A 56 7.99 5.84 -6.38
N PHE A 57 7.34 5.51 -5.27
CA PHE A 57 7.72 6.04 -3.95
C PHE A 57 8.13 4.96 -2.95
N LEU A 58 7.48 3.80 -2.97
CA LEU A 58 7.72 2.75 -2.00
C LEU A 58 9.07 2.07 -2.23
N LYS A 59 10.02 2.26 -1.30
CA LYS A 59 11.34 1.62 -1.30
C LYS A 59 11.24 0.20 -0.76
N HIS A 60 11.07 -0.81 -1.61
CA HIS A 60 10.87 -2.19 -1.18
C HIS A 60 11.65 -3.18 -2.04
N ASN A 61 11.96 -4.37 -1.49
CA ASN A 61 12.52 -5.49 -2.24
C ASN A 61 11.57 -6.70 -2.20
N PRO A 62 10.82 -6.98 -3.28
CA PRO A 62 9.93 -8.13 -3.35
C PRO A 62 10.63 -9.48 -3.13
N THR A 63 11.93 -9.58 -3.43
CA THR A 63 12.72 -10.80 -3.24
C THR A 63 13.31 -10.95 -1.85
N ASN A 64 13.23 -9.89 -1.02
CA ASN A 64 13.56 -9.92 0.39
C ASN A 64 12.58 -9.03 1.18
N PRO A 65 11.37 -9.53 1.47
CA PRO A 65 10.38 -8.78 2.24
C PRO A 65 10.83 -8.52 3.69
N HIS A 66 11.94 -9.10 4.15
CA HIS A 66 12.50 -8.91 5.49
C HIS A 66 13.61 -7.87 5.55
N TRP A 67 13.98 -7.21 4.44
CA TRP A 67 14.97 -6.14 4.45
C TRP A 67 14.63 -5.08 5.51
N PRO A 68 15.48 -4.83 6.52
CA PRO A 68 15.12 -3.99 7.67
C PRO A 68 14.81 -2.54 7.33
N ASP A 69 15.43 -1.99 6.28
CA ASP A 69 15.30 -0.58 5.93
C ASP A 69 14.41 -0.33 4.70
N ARG A 70 13.54 -1.29 4.34
CA ARG A 70 12.47 -1.05 3.35
C ARG A 70 11.45 -0.02 3.88
N ASP A 71 10.72 0.65 3.02
CA ASP A 71 9.52 1.36 3.44
C ASP A 71 8.45 0.36 3.89
N ARG A 72 7.66 0.74 4.90
CA ARG A 72 6.55 -0.06 5.40
C ARG A 72 5.26 0.38 4.73
N PHE A 73 4.44 -0.57 4.30
CA PHE A 73 3.11 -0.29 3.76
C PHE A 73 2.03 -1.06 4.55
N VAL A 74 1.07 -0.33 5.10
CA VAL A 74 -0.08 -0.89 5.82
C VAL A 74 -1.37 -0.60 5.05
N LEU A 75 -2.12 -1.64 4.70
CA LEU A 75 -3.50 -1.45 4.24
C LEU A 75 -4.43 -1.44 5.45
N SER A 76 -4.69 -0.27 6.05
CA SER A 76 -5.54 -0.17 7.25
C SER A 76 -6.97 -0.60 6.95
N ALA A 77 -7.48 -0.18 5.79
CA ALA A 77 -8.73 -0.64 5.23
C ALA A 77 -8.60 -2.09 4.71
N GLY A 78 -8.33 -3.03 5.61
CA GLY A 78 -7.94 -4.40 5.29
C GLY A 78 -8.97 -5.19 4.48
N HIS A 79 -10.23 -4.73 4.42
CA HIS A 79 -11.26 -5.32 3.57
C HIS A 79 -10.88 -5.23 2.08
N GLY A 80 -10.10 -4.21 1.68
CA GLY A 80 -9.52 -4.05 0.33
C GLY A 80 -8.35 -4.99 0.02
N SER A 81 -8.25 -6.13 0.69
CA SER A 81 -7.14 -7.08 0.62
C SER A 81 -6.70 -7.46 -0.80
N MET A 82 -7.63 -7.59 -1.74
CA MET A 82 -7.30 -7.89 -3.14
C MET A 82 -6.52 -6.77 -3.85
N LEU A 83 -6.59 -5.52 -3.39
CA LEU A 83 -5.68 -4.46 -3.85
C LEU A 83 -4.24 -4.82 -3.52
N LEU A 84 -3.98 -5.14 -2.25
CA LEU A 84 -2.66 -5.50 -1.73
C LEU A 84 -2.14 -6.78 -2.37
N TYR A 85 -2.95 -7.83 -2.46
CA TYR A 85 -2.52 -9.10 -3.07
C TYR A 85 -2.20 -8.93 -4.55
N SER A 86 -2.97 -8.13 -5.29
CA SER A 86 -2.66 -7.82 -6.69
C SER A 86 -1.32 -7.10 -6.81
N LEU A 87 -1.04 -6.10 -5.95
CA LEU A 87 0.23 -5.38 -5.95
C LEU A 87 1.40 -6.29 -5.60
N LEU A 88 1.27 -7.14 -4.57
CA LEU A 88 2.29 -8.12 -4.19
C LEU A 88 2.60 -9.07 -5.34
N HIS A 89 1.55 -9.64 -5.94
CA HIS A 89 1.68 -10.52 -7.10
C HIS A 89 2.36 -9.82 -8.27
N LEU A 90 1.96 -8.60 -8.63
CA LEU A 90 2.44 -7.88 -9.81
C LEU A 90 3.84 -7.28 -9.63
N THR A 91 4.25 -6.95 -8.39
CA THR A 91 5.55 -6.32 -8.12
C THR A 91 6.70 -7.28 -7.85
N GLY A 92 6.45 -8.51 -7.43
CA GLY A 92 7.50 -9.56 -7.46
C GLY A 92 7.56 -10.45 -6.25
N TYR A 93 6.63 -10.29 -5.31
CA TYR A 93 6.62 -11.08 -4.09
C TYR A 93 6.33 -12.53 -4.44
N ASP A 94 6.69 -13.42 -3.52
CA ASP A 94 6.35 -14.84 -3.58
C ASP A 94 4.85 -15.09 -3.37
N LEU A 95 4.04 -14.57 -4.30
CA LEU A 95 2.59 -14.69 -4.35
C LEU A 95 2.19 -14.88 -5.81
N SER A 96 1.92 -16.12 -6.20
CA SER A 96 1.61 -16.47 -7.59
C SER A 96 0.21 -16.00 -7.99
N LEU A 97 -0.08 -16.02 -9.30
CA LEU A 97 -1.44 -15.75 -9.80
C LEU A 97 -2.45 -16.79 -9.28
N GLU A 98 -1.98 -18.02 -9.07
CA GLU A 98 -2.78 -19.10 -8.50
C GLU A 98 -3.26 -18.78 -7.09
N GLU A 99 -2.45 -18.10 -6.28
CA GLU A 99 -2.88 -17.63 -4.96
C GLU A 99 -3.99 -16.58 -5.06
N LEU A 100 -3.93 -15.65 -6.04
CA LEU A 100 -5.04 -14.71 -6.27
C LEU A 100 -6.31 -15.45 -6.73
N GLN A 101 -6.15 -16.48 -7.55
CA GLN A 101 -7.24 -17.35 -7.97
C GLN A 101 -7.81 -18.20 -6.83
N ASN A 102 -7.08 -18.36 -5.72
CA ASN A 102 -7.49 -19.05 -4.50
C ASN A 102 -7.90 -18.08 -3.38
N PHE A 103 -8.19 -16.81 -3.70
CA PHE A 103 -8.64 -15.81 -2.73
C PHE A 103 -9.79 -16.34 -1.86
N ARG A 104 -9.65 -16.17 -0.54
CA ARG A 104 -10.59 -16.62 0.51
C ARG A 104 -10.84 -18.13 0.55
N GLN A 105 -10.03 -18.94 -0.12
CA GLN A 105 -10.13 -20.40 -0.05
C GLN A 105 -9.31 -20.95 1.10
N TRP A 106 -9.73 -22.12 1.61
CA TRP A 106 -9.06 -22.81 2.70
C TRP A 106 -7.58 -23.08 2.40
N GLY A 107 -6.69 -22.66 3.29
CA GLY A 107 -5.24 -22.87 3.17
C GLY A 107 -4.54 -21.97 2.14
N SER A 108 -5.25 -21.04 1.50
CA SER A 108 -4.63 -20.03 0.63
C SER A 108 -3.77 -19.05 1.42
N ARG A 109 -2.80 -18.45 0.74
CA ARG A 109 -1.99 -17.31 1.21
C ARG A 109 -2.65 -15.98 0.89
N THR A 110 -3.93 -15.98 0.49
CA THR A 110 -4.75 -14.81 0.16
C THR A 110 -6.05 -14.83 0.98
N PRO A 111 -5.95 -14.78 2.33
CA PRO A 111 -7.11 -14.76 3.21
C PRO A 111 -7.98 -13.51 2.98
N GLY A 112 -9.19 -13.50 3.54
CA GLY A 112 -10.17 -12.45 3.30
C GLY A 112 -9.74 -11.04 3.74
N HIS A 113 -8.87 -10.96 4.74
CA HIS A 113 -8.18 -9.76 5.21
C HIS A 113 -6.68 -10.08 5.32
N PRO A 114 -5.75 -9.11 5.19
CA PRO A 114 -4.31 -9.37 5.24
C PRO A 114 -3.88 -9.98 6.58
N GLU A 115 -3.08 -11.04 6.53
CA GLU A 115 -2.53 -11.71 7.72
C GLU A 115 -1.00 -11.71 7.68
N HIS A 116 -0.39 -11.05 8.67
CA HIS A 116 1.06 -11.06 8.85
C HIS A 116 1.57 -12.47 9.19
N GLY A 117 2.69 -12.86 8.56
CA GLY A 117 3.28 -14.19 8.71
C GLY A 117 2.72 -15.26 7.76
N LEU A 118 1.56 -15.01 7.12
CA LEU A 118 0.98 -15.92 6.12
C LEU A 118 1.32 -15.48 4.68
N THR A 119 1.08 -14.22 4.35
CA THR A 119 1.27 -13.67 3.00
C THR A 119 2.56 -12.83 2.95
N PRO A 120 3.53 -13.13 2.05
CA PRO A 120 4.75 -12.32 1.94
C PRO A 120 4.43 -10.86 1.59
N GLY A 121 5.10 -9.93 2.28
CA GLY A 121 4.92 -8.50 2.07
C GLY A 121 3.69 -7.89 2.76
N VAL A 122 2.90 -8.68 3.50
CA VAL A 122 1.92 -8.12 4.45
C VAL A 122 2.64 -7.75 5.74
N GLU A 123 2.71 -6.45 6.02
CA GLU A 123 3.45 -5.89 7.17
C GLU A 123 2.76 -6.15 8.53
N THR A 124 1.43 -6.14 8.56
CA THR A 124 0.65 -6.37 9.78
C THR A 124 -0.72 -6.95 9.43
N THR A 125 -1.31 -7.70 10.36
CA THR A 125 -2.68 -8.18 10.21
C THR A 125 -3.65 -7.02 10.37
N THR A 126 -4.52 -6.82 9.38
CA THR A 126 -5.57 -5.79 9.39
C THR A 126 -6.93 -6.40 9.10
N GLY A 127 -7.99 -5.62 9.23
CA GLY A 127 -9.38 -6.10 9.16
C GLY A 127 -10.25 -5.40 10.20
N PRO A 128 -9.87 -5.43 11.49
CA PRO A 128 -10.41 -4.50 12.48
C PRO A 128 -9.99 -3.07 12.12
N LEU A 129 -10.96 -2.23 11.76
CA LEU A 129 -10.72 -0.86 11.31
C LEU A 129 -10.01 -0.02 12.39
N GLY A 130 -9.25 0.98 11.94
CA GLY A 130 -8.50 1.90 12.80
C GLY A 130 -7.20 1.31 13.40
N GLN A 131 -7.09 -0.02 13.54
CA GLN A 131 -5.88 -0.62 14.09
C GLN A 131 -4.69 -0.54 13.13
N GLY A 132 -4.90 -0.75 11.82
CA GLY A 132 -3.83 -0.59 10.83
C GLY A 132 -3.24 0.83 10.83
N PHE A 133 -4.10 1.84 11.00
CA PHE A 133 -3.70 3.24 11.23
C PHE A 133 -2.78 3.34 12.44
N ALA A 134 -3.17 2.77 13.59
CA ALA A 134 -2.35 2.81 14.79
C ALA A 134 -1.04 1.99 14.68
N ASN A 135 -1.07 0.86 13.98
CA ASN A 135 0.12 0.04 13.73
C ASN A 135 1.17 0.81 12.94
N GLY A 136 0.77 1.52 11.88
CA GLY A 136 1.71 2.34 11.11
C GLY A 136 2.31 3.49 11.93
N VAL A 137 1.56 4.07 12.88
CA VAL A 137 2.13 5.04 13.84
C VAL A 137 3.21 4.37 14.69
N GLY A 138 2.97 3.16 15.20
CA GLY A 138 3.96 2.38 15.93
C GLY A 138 5.21 2.05 15.10
N MET A 139 5.04 1.70 13.83
CA MET A 139 6.16 1.45 12.90
C MET A 139 7.02 2.71 12.70
N ALA A 140 6.40 3.88 12.53
CA ALA A 140 7.13 5.14 12.39
C ALA A 140 7.84 5.58 13.70
N ILE A 141 7.25 5.27 14.86
CA ILE A 141 7.93 5.48 16.16
C ILE A 141 9.19 4.59 16.24
N ALA A 142 9.06 3.31 15.84
CA ALA A 142 10.18 2.38 15.84
C ALA A 142 11.29 2.80 14.86
N GLU A 143 10.93 3.24 13.65
CA GLU A 143 11.90 3.77 12.68
C GLU A 143 12.70 4.92 13.26
N ARG A 144 12.03 5.91 13.86
CA ARG A 144 12.71 7.07 14.43
C ARG A 144 13.59 6.70 15.62
N PHE A 145 13.10 5.84 16.50
CA PHE A 145 13.89 5.35 17.64
C PHE A 145 15.16 4.65 17.16
N LEU A 146 15.03 3.72 16.20
CA LEU A 146 16.16 2.98 15.65
C LEU A 146 17.13 3.89 14.89
N ALA A 147 16.62 4.88 14.14
CA ALA A 147 17.43 5.88 13.47
C ALA A 147 18.27 6.71 14.45
N GLU A 148 17.68 7.21 15.54
CA GLU A 148 18.41 7.95 16.56
C GLU A 148 19.42 7.08 17.31
N HIS A 149 19.07 5.82 17.58
CA HIS A 149 19.95 4.91 18.32
C HIS A 149 21.14 4.44 17.49
N PHE A 150 20.94 4.10 16.22
CA PHE A 150 21.93 3.43 15.38
C PHE A 150 22.61 4.30 14.33
N ASN A 151 21.98 5.35 13.79
CA ASN A 151 22.64 6.18 12.79
C ASN A 151 23.81 6.96 13.42
N ARG A 152 24.88 7.18 12.65
CA ARG A 152 26.08 7.92 13.08
C ARG A 152 26.47 8.93 11.99
N PRO A 153 27.29 9.97 12.31
CA PRO A 153 27.78 10.88 11.29
C PRO A 153 28.44 10.11 10.13
N GLY A 154 27.97 10.33 8.89
CA GLY A 154 28.44 9.62 7.70
C GLY A 154 27.81 8.25 7.46
N HIS A 155 26.98 7.73 8.38
CA HIS A 155 26.36 6.40 8.30
C HIS A 155 24.88 6.43 8.63
N THR A 156 24.05 6.26 7.60
CA THR A 156 22.58 6.18 7.73
C THR A 156 22.13 4.77 7.35
N ILE A 157 21.83 3.96 8.36
CA ILE A 157 21.39 2.57 8.20
C ILE A 157 19.90 2.37 8.49
N VAL A 158 19.24 3.34 9.11
CA VAL A 158 17.78 3.41 9.24
C VAL A 158 17.30 4.73 8.66
N ASP A 159 16.60 4.66 7.54
CA ASP A 159 16.01 5.79 6.84
C ASP A 159 14.92 5.33 5.88
N HIS A 160 13.73 5.08 6.41
CA HIS A 160 12.59 4.62 5.62
C HIS A 160 11.27 5.26 6.05
N TYR A 161 10.31 5.25 5.13
CA TYR A 161 8.97 5.77 5.35
C TYR A 161 8.02 4.69 5.85
N THR A 162 6.95 5.13 6.51
CA THR A 162 5.77 4.30 6.75
C THR A 162 4.57 4.91 6.02
N TYR A 163 4.00 4.11 5.14
CA TYR A 163 2.81 4.44 4.37
C TYR A 163 1.61 3.63 4.84
N ALA A 164 0.43 4.22 4.76
CA ALA A 164 -0.80 3.46 4.85
C ALA A 164 -1.86 3.95 3.86
N ILE A 165 -2.75 3.06 3.45
CA ILE A 165 -4.05 3.43 2.89
C ILE A 165 -5.11 3.24 3.97
N VAL A 166 -5.87 4.29 4.23
CA VAL A 166 -6.91 4.37 5.27
C VAL A 166 -8.25 4.75 4.61
N SER A 167 -9.35 4.45 5.28
CA SER A 167 -10.73 4.66 4.80
C SER A 167 -11.57 5.48 5.78
N ASP A 168 -12.79 5.85 5.39
CA ASP A 168 -13.75 6.50 6.29
C ASP A 168 -13.92 5.72 7.59
N GLY A 169 -14.04 4.39 7.48
CA GLY A 169 -14.21 3.49 8.63
C GLY A 169 -13.02 3.51 9.57
N ASP A 170 -11.78 3.62 9.06
CA ASP A 170 -10.61 3.80 9.92
C ASP A 170 -10.67 5.13 10.67
N LEU A 171 -11.11 6.21 10.00
CA LEU A 171 -11.11 7.56 10.54
C LEU A 171 -12.27 7.84 11.52
N MET A 172 -13.29 6.99 11.54
CA MET A 172 -14.37 6.97 12.54
C MET A 172 -13.94 6.28 13.85
N GLU A 173 -12.97 5.37 13.79
CA GLU A 173 -12.56 4.59 14.96
C GLU A 173 -11.75 5.45 15.95
N GLY A 174 -12.10 5.37 17.23
CA GLY A 174 -11.47 6.17 18.28
C GLY A 174 -9.96 5.94 18.39
N VAL A 175 -9.51 4.70 18.18
CA VAL A 175 -8.08 4.33 18.22
C VAL A 175 -7.26 5.05 17.16
N ALA A 176 -7.84 5.33 15.98
CA ALA A 176 -7.15 6.09 14.95
C ALA A 176 -6.99 7.56 15.36
N SER A 177 -7.97 8.14 16.07
CA SER A 177 -7.85 9.49 16.62
C SER A 177 -6.79 9.59 17.72
N GLU A 178 -6.72 8.62 18.63
CA GLU A 178 -5.67 8.54 19.65
C GLU A 178 -4.27 8.47 19.01
N ALA A 179 -4.10 7.56 18.05
CA ALA A 179 -2.85 7.39 17.33
C ALA A 179 -2.49 8.62 16.49
N ALA A 180 -3.45 9.27 15.84
CA ALA A 180 -3.25 10.48 15.06
C ALA A 180 -2.77 11.64 15.94
N SER A 181 -3.42 11.85 17.09
CA SER A 181 -3.01 12.86 18.06
C SER A 181 -1.57 12.62 18.55
N LEU A 182 -1.20 11.37 18.83
CA LEU A 182 0.15 11.02 19.28
C LEU A 182 1.19 11.23 18.16
N ALA A 183 0.90 10.79 16.94
CA ALA A 183 1.81 10.94 15.80
C ALA A 183 2.12 12.40 15.48
N GLY A 184 1.10 13.27 15.54
CA GLY A 184 1.24 14.70 15.36
C GLY A 184 2.06 15.34 16.48
N HIS A 185 1.79 14.99 17.74
CA HIS A 185 2.59 15.43 18.89
C HIS A 185 4.08 15.06 18.76
N LEU A 186 4.37 13.84 18.30
CA LEU A 186 5.73 13.37 18.11
C LEU A 186 6.41 13.96 16.86
N GLY A 187 5.67 14.56 15.92
CA GLY A 187 6.23 15.10 14.67
C GLY A 187 6.82 14.02 13.78
N LEU A 188 6.11 12.90 13.59
CA LEU A 188 6.54 11.75 12.79
C LEU A 188 6.54 12.05 11.28
N GLY A 189 7.52 12.83 10.81
CA GLY A 189 7.62 13.31 9.42
C GLY A 189 7.79 12.26 8.32
N LYS A 190 8.07 11.00 8.68
CA LYS A 190 8.16 9.87 7.74
C LYS A 190 6.89 9.00 7.71
N LEU A 191 5.82 9.43 8.38
CA LEU A 191 4.50 8.79 8.35
C LEU A 191 3.61 9.50 7.32
N ILE A 192 3.19 8.78 6.28
CA ILE A 192 2.39 9.36 5.18
C ILE A 192 1.19 8.46 4.88
N TYR A 193 -0.01 8.92 5.20
CA TYR A 193 -1.24 8.18 4.98
C TYR A 193 -2.03 8.73 3.80
N LEU A 194 -2.50 7.83 2.95
CA LEU A 194 -3.37 8.10 1.82
C LEU A 194 -4.79 7.70 2.23
N TYR A 195 -5.69 8.67 2.29
CA TYR A 195 -7.07 8.45 2.68
C TYR A 195 -7.94 8.31 1.44
N ASP A 196 -8.58 7.14 1.30
CA ASP A 196 -9.59 6.84 0.29
C ASP A 196 -10.91 7.57 0.62
N ASP A 197 -11.01 8.84 0.23
CA ASP A 197 -12.11 9.74 0.56
C ASP A 197 -13.29 9.57 -0.43
N ASN A 198 -13.95 8.42 -0.37
CA ASN A 198 -14.97 8.01 -1.34
C ASN A 198 -16.43 8.33 -0.89
N HIS A 199 -16.61 8.78 0.36
CA HIS A 199 -17.90 9.09 1.00
C HIS A 199 -18.89 7.92 1.15
N ILE A 200 -18.45 6.67 1.05
CA ILE A 200 -19.31 5.48 1.17
C ILE A 200 -18.79 4.56 2.28
N THR A 201 -19.71 4.17 3.17
CA THR A 201 -19.53 3.11 4.16
C THR A 201 -20.39 1.90 3.81
N ILE A 202 -20.34 0.85 4.65
CA ILE A 202 -21.19 -0.35 4.50
C ILE A 202 -22.68 0.00 4.38
N GLU A 203 -23.17 0.96 5.17
CA GLU A 203 -24.60 1.26 5.29
C GLU A 203 -25.08 2.40 4.36
N GLY A 204 -24.20 2.94 3.51
CA GLY A 204 -24.55 4.05 2.60
C GLY A 204 -23.57 5.20 2.62
N SER A 205 -24.08 6.39 2.26
CA SER A 205 -23.32 7.63 2.31
C SER A 205 -22.81 7.90 3.72
N THR A 206 -21.57 8.35 3.81
CA THR A 206 -20.97 8.93 5.02
C THR A 206 -21.80 10.07 5.60
N ASP A 207 -22.59 10.79 4.80
CA ASP A 207 -23.49 11.86 5.29
C ASP A 207 -24.47 11.39 6.37
N LEU A 208 -24.74 10.09 6.45
CA LEU A 208 -25.62 9.50 7.46
C LEU A 208 -25.01 9.55 8.87
N THR A 209 -23.69 9.42 9.00
CA THR A 209 -23.02 9.15 10.29
C THR A 209 -21.65 9.82 10.48
N PHE A 210 -21.04 10.37 9.43
CA PHE A 210 -19.69 10.92 9.41
C PHE A 210 -19.62 12.17 8.54
N THR A 211 -19.91 13.32 9.14
CA THR A 211 -20.03 14.64 8.49
C THR A 211 -19.05 15.67 9.06
N GLU A 212 -18.05 15.21 9.81
CA GLU A 212 -17.03 16.07 10.38
C GLU A 212 -16.02 16.57 9.34
N ASP A 213 -15.27 17.60 9.73
CA ASP A 213 -14.18 18.12 8.91
C ASP A 213 -12.88 17.38 9.27
N VAL A 214 -12.61 16.30 8.54
CA VAL A 214 -11.41 15.46 8.71
C VAL A 214 -10.14 16.28 8.53
N GLU A 215 -10.10 17.19 7.56
CA GLU A 215 -8.95 18.06 7.31
C GLU A 215 -8.64 18.90 8.55
N ARG A 216 -9.63 19.62 9.08
CA ARG A 216 -9.44 20.42 10.28
C ARG A 216 -9.09 19.60 11.51
N ARG A 217 -9.64 18.39 11.66
CA ARG A 217 -9.27 17.49 12.77
C ARG A 217 -7.80 17.11 12.71
N PHE A 218 -7.30 16.73 11.53
CA PHE A 218 -5.89 16.35 11.36
C PHE A 218 -4.94 17.55 11.45
N GLU A 219 -5.30 18.71 10.90
CA GLU A 219 -4.56 19.96 11.12
C GLU A 219 -4.44 20.30 12.61
N ALA A 220 -5.52 20.12 13.38
CA ALA A 220 -5.52 20.34 14.82
C ALA A 220 -4.60 19.37 15.59
N TYR A 221 -4.39 18.15 15.08
CA TYR A 221 -3.39 17.23 15.60
C TYR A 221 -1.95 17.60 15.22
N GLY A 222 -1.73 18.54 14.32
CA GLY A 222 -0.40 18.92 13.82
C GLY A 222 0.08 18.08 12.63
N TRP A 223 -0.86 17.61 11.80
CA TRP A 223 -0.54 16.91 10.56
C TRP A 223 -0.43 17.87 9.38
N HIS A 224 0.42 17.53 8.42
CA HIS A 224 0.36 18.08 7.07
C HIS A 224 -0.82 17.47 6.33
N VAL A 225 -1.83 18.28 5.99
CA VAL A 225 -3.01 17.80 5.26
C VAL A 225 -2.98 18.32 3.83
N GLN A 226 -3.30 17.45 2.89
CA GLN A 226 -3.41 17.76 1.48
C GLN A 226 -4.68 17.15 0.89
N ARG A 227 -5.20 17.74 -0.19
CA ARG A 227 -6.33 17.21 -0.95
C ARG A 227 -5.94 16.95 -2.40
N VAL A 228 -6.34 15.79 -2.91
CA VAL A 228 -6.32 15.44 -4.33
C VAL A 228 -7.77 15.23 -4.77
N ASN A 229 -8.30 16.15 -5.57
CA ASN A 229 -9.73 16.17 -5.94
C ASN A 229 -10.13 15.11 -6.97
N ASP A 230 -9.16 14.51 -7.66
CA ASP A 230 -9.39 13.44 -8.62
C ASP A 230 -8.41 12.29 -8.33
N GLY A 231 -8.92 11.22 -7.72
CA GLY A 231 -8.17 10.02 -7.37
C GLY A 231 -7.67 9.21 -8.56
N ASN A 232 -8.01 9.57 -9.79
CA ASN A 232 -7.41 9.01 -11.00
C ASN A 232 -6.35 9.92 -11.64
N ASN A 233 -6.11 11.12 -11.09
CA ASN A 233 -5.05 12.00 -11.52
C ASN A 233 -3.71 11.59 -10.90
N LEU A 234 -3.00 10.70 -11.59
CA LEU A 234 -1.73 10.12 -11.15
C LEU A 234 -0.64 11.16 -10.87
N ALA A 235 -0.62 12.25 -11.64
CA ALA A 235 0.35 13.34 -11.45
C ALA A 235 0.06 14.12 -10.16
N ALA A 236 -1.21 14.39 -9.86
CA ALA A 236 -1.60 15.06 -8.62
C ALA A 236 -1.30 14.20 -7.39
N ILE A 237 -1.54 12.88 -7.47
CA ILE A 237 -1.19 11.93 -6.40
C ILE A 237 0.32 11.92 -6.17
N ALA A 238 1.12 11.81 -7.24
CA ALA A 238 2.57 11.81 -7.13
C ALA A 238 3.09 13.11 -6.49
N ALA A 239 2.61 14.27 -6.95
CA ALA A 239 2.99 15.56 -6.37
C ALA A 239 2.61 15.68 -4.88
N ALA A 240 1.47 15.13 -4.48
CA ALA A 240 1.06 15.13 -3.08
C ALA A 240 1.96 14.24 -2.20
N ILE A 241 2.40 13.08 -2.70
CA ILE A 241 3.34 12.21 -1.98
C ILE A 241 4.72 12.88 -1.88
N GLU A 242 5.20 13.55 -2.95
CA GLU A 242 6.45 14.33 -2.93
C GLU A 242 6.39 15.45 -1.88
N ALA A 243 5.29 16.20 -1.85
CA ALA A 243 5.07 17.25 -0.85
C ALA A 243 4.99 16.69 0.58
N ALA A 244 4.40 15.51 0.76
CA ALA A 244 4.36 14.81 2.03
C ALA A 244 5.76 14.37 2.50
N GLN A 245 6.60 13.81 1.60
CA GLN A 245 7.99 13.49 1.91
C GLN A 245 8.83 14.74 2.25
N ALA A 246 8.50 15.89 1.66
CA ALA A 246 9.15 17.16 2.00
C ALA A 246 8.74 17.71 3.38
N ALA A 247 7.59 17.29 3.93
CA ALA A 247 7.05 17.74 5.21
C ALA A 247 7.70 17.00 6.41
N THR A 248 9.03 17.09 6.54
CA THR A 248 9.84 16.26 7.45
C THR A 248 9.63 16.44 8.96
N LYS A 249 8.79 17.40 9.38
CA LYS A 249 8.53 17.70 10.80
C LYS A 249 7.14 17.30 11.30
N GLN A 250 6.30 16.78 10.43
CA GLN A 250 4.91 16.46 10.72
C GLN A 250 4.45 15.25 9.90
N PRO A 251 3.66 14.33 10.49
CA PRO A 251 3.04 13.27 9.70
C PRO A 251 2.10 13.88 8.64
N SER A 252 1.87 13.16 7.55
CA SER A 252 1.05 13.65 6.42
C SER A 252 -0.21 12.81 6.21
N LEU A 253 -1.35 13.47 6.01
CA LEU A 253 -2.59 12.88 5.52
C LEU A 253 -2.91 13.46 4.14
N ILE A 254 -2.94 12.60 3.13
CA ILE A 254 -3.33 12.96 1.76
C ILE A 254 -4.76 12.46 1.55
N MET A 255 -5.72 13.36 1.56
CA MET A 255 -7.13 13.06 1.29
C MET A 255 -7.33 12.95 -0.22
N ILE A 256 -7.61 11.77 -0.72
CA ILE A 256 -7.72 11.50 -2.15
C ILE A 256 -9.18 11.18 -2.46
N ARG A 257 -9.82 12.08 -3.21
CA ARG A 257 -11.21 11.93 -3.61
C ARG A 257 -11.33 10.85 -4.68
N THR A 258 -11.85 9.69 -4.32
CA THR A 258 -12.04 8.55 -5.23
C THR A 258 -13.52 8.25 -5.44
N HIS A 259 -13.79 7.31 -6.33
CA HIS A 259 -15.11 6.73 -6.57
C HIS A 259 -15.05 5.25 -6.22
N ILE A 260 -15.82 4.81 -5.23
CA ILE A 260 -15.90 3.39 -4.88
C ILE A 260 -16.48 2.62 -6.08
N ALA A 261 -15.90 1.45 -6.40
CA ALA A 261 -16.22 0.71 -7.62
C ALA A 261 -16.09 1.52 -8.92
N TYR A 262 -15.09 2.40 -9.00
CA TYR A 262 -14.77 3.15 -10.21
C TYR A 262 -14.79 2.28 -11.48
N GLY A 263 -15.59 2.69 -12.45
CA GLY A 263 -15.75 2.00 -13.73
C GLY A 263 -16.91 1.00 -13.80
N SER A 264 -17.56 0.65 -12.68
CA SER A 264 -18.79 -0.15 -12.68
C SER A 264 -20.00 0.72 -13.02
N PRO A 265 -20.68 0.51 -14.16
CA PRO A 265 -21.82 1.34 -14.55
C PRO A 265 -23.00 1.28 -13.57
N GLY A 266 -23.23 0.13 -12.94
CA GLY A 266 -24.37 -0.10 -12.06
C GLY A 266 -24.08 0.07 -10.56
N LYS A 267 -22.81 0.00 -10.13
CA LYS A 267 -22.46 -0.02 -8.70
C LYS A 267 -21.47 1.04 -8.25
N GLN A 268 -20.91 1.85 -9.14
CA GLN A 268 -20.04 2.97 -8.75
C GLN A 268 -20.77 3.93 -7.79
N ASP A 269 -20.06 4.38 -6.75
CA ASP A 269 -20.58 5.30 -5.73
C ASP A 269 -21.80 4.77 -4.95
N THR A 270 -21.95 3.45 -4.87
CA THR A 270 -23.00 2.78 -4.09
C THR A 270 -22.41 1.95 -2.96
N ALA A 271 -23.15 1.80 -1.86
CA ALA A 271 -22.79 0.88 -0.78
C ALA A 271 -22.84 -0.60 -1.19
N GLU A 272 -23.61 -0.94 -2.23
CA GLU A 272 -23.69 -2.31 -2.77
C GLU A 272 -22.34 -2.80 -3.34
N ALA A 273 -21.48 -1.89 -3.76
CA ALA A 273 -20.11 -2.19 -4.20
C ALA A 273 -19.12 -2.46 -3.05
N HIS A 274 -19.50 -2.18 -1.80
CA HIS A 274 -18.57 -2.25 -0.67
C HIS A 274 -18.20 -3.71 -0.34
N GLY A 275 -19.17 -4.56 -0.05
CA GLY A 275 -18.94 -5.86 0.63
C GLY A 275 -19.38 -7.10 -0.12
N ALA A 276 -19.73 -7.00 -1.40
CA ALA A 276 -20.21 -8.12 -2.20
C ALA A 276 -19.57 -8.16 -3.59
N PRO A 277 -19.46 -9.35 -4.21
CA PRO A 277 -19.11 -9.46 -5.62
C PRO A 277 -20.00 -8.58 -6.51
N LEU A 278 -19.44 -8.06 -7.60
CA LEU A 278 -20.21 -7.25 -8.54
C LEU A 278 -21.32 -8.07 -9.20
N GLY A 279 -21.08 -9.35 -9.48
CA GLY A 279 -21.94 -10.21 -10.28
C GLY A 279 -21.46 -10.30 -11.72
N GLU A 280 -21.59 -11.45 -12.36
CA GLU A 280 -20.97 -11.76 -13.67
C GLU A 280 -21.25 -10.70 -14.74
N GLU A 281 -22.50 -10.24 -14.84
CA GLU A 281 -22.90 -9.23 -15.82
C GLU A 281 -22.28 -7.86 -15.51
N GLU A 282 -22.24 -7.46 -14.25
CA GLU A 282 -21.63 -6.20 -13.84
C GLU A 282 -20.11 -6.23 -14.02
N VAL A 283 -19.46 -7.40 -13.79
CA VAL A 283 -18.04 -7.60 -14.11
C VAL A 283 -17.79 -7.40 -15.61
N ARG A 284 -18.60 -8.01 -16.47
CA ARG A 284 -18.51 -7.85 -17.92
C ARG A 284 -18.66 -6.38 -18.34
N CYS A 285 -19.71 -5.72 -17.88
CA CYS A 285 -19.98 -4.29 -18.14
C CYS A 285 -18.85 -3.39 -17.62
N THR A 286 -18.31 -3.69 -16.44
CA THR A 286 -17.18 -2.94 -15.86
C THR A 286 -15.92 -3.07 -16.72
N LYS A 287 -15.57 -4.29 -17.14
CA LYS A 287 -14.43 -4.54 -18.04
C LYS A 287 -14.60 -3.78 -19.35
N GLU A 288 -15.78 -3.84 -19.98
CA GLU A 288 -16.08 -3.10 -21.20
C GLU A 288 -15.95 -1.58 -21.02
N ASN A 289 -16.48 -1.03 -19.93
CA ASN A 289 -16.40 0.40 -19.61
C ASN A 289 -14.95 0.86 -19.37
N LEU A 290 -14.10 -0.01 -18.83
CA LEU A 290 -12.66 0.24 -18.66
C LEU A 290 -11.84 -0.01 -19.94
N GLY A 291 -12.47 -0.43 -21.04
CA GLY A 291 -11.78 -0.83 -22.27
C GLY A 291 -10.93 -2.10 -22.12
N TRP A 292 -11.30 -2.98 -21.18
CA TRP A 292 -10.59 -4.20 -20.82
C TRP A 292 -11.22 -5.43 -21.47
N PRO A 293 -10.44 -6.45 -21.90
CA PRO A 293 -10.98 -7.71 -22.41
C PRO A 293 -11.84 -8.42 -21.37
N THR A 294 -13.04 -8.89 -21.75
CA THR A 294 -13.92 -9.62 -20.84
C THR A 294 -13.39 -11.01 -20.50
N GLU A 295 -12.65 -11.63 -21.43
CA GLU A 295 -12.01 -12.94 -21.29
C GLU A 295 -10.55 -12.93 -21.79
N PRO A 296 -9.66 -13.77 -21.23
CA PRO A 296 -9.90 -14.65 -20.09
C PRO A 296 -10.02 -13.87 -18.76
N SER A 297 -10.68 -14.44 -17.76
CA SER A 297 -10.51 -13.97 -16.37
C SER A 297 -9.05 -14.05 -15.92
N PHE A 298 -8.67 -13.20 -14.95
CA PHE A 298 -7.29 -13.06 -14.46
C PHE A 298 -6.28 -12.71 -15.57
N TYR A 299 -6.72 -11.99 -16.60
CA TYR A 299 -5.85 -11.51 -17.67
C TYR A 299 -4.85 -10.48 -17.13
N ILE A 300 -3.57 -10.69 -17.44
CA ILE A 300 -2.48 -9.76 -17.13
C ILE A 300 -1.75 -9.46 -18.45
N PRO A 301 -1.80 -8.22 -18.96
CA PRO A 301 -1.01 -7.81 -20.12
C PRO A 301 0.50 -7.91 -19.84
N ASP A 302 1.26 -8.43 -20.81
CA ASP A 302 2.71 -8.57 -20.69
C ASP A 302 3.41 -7.22 -20.42
N GLU A 303 2.92 -6.14 -21.02
CA GLU A 303 3.47 -4.79 -20.82
C GLU A 303 3.27 -4.29 -19.39
N ALA A 304 2.09 -4.52 -18.80
CA ALA A 304 1.82 -4.13 -17.41
C ALA A 304 2.64 -4.97 -16.44
N LEU A 305 2.71 -6.29 -16.66
CA LEU A 305 3.52 -7.18 -15.83
C LEU A 305 5.00 -6.81 -15.89
N THR A 306 5.53 -6.57 -17.08
CA THR A 306 6.93 -6.18 -17.29
C THR A 306 7.26 -4.91 -16.52
N HIS A 307 6.41 -3.90 -16.63
CA HIS A 307 6.59 -2.62 -15.94
C HIS A 307 6.53 -2.75 -14.42
N LEU A 308 5.53 -3.46 -13.89
CA LEU A 308 5.38 -3.64 -12.44
C LEU A 308 6.51 -4.51 -11.84
N ARG A 309 7.03 -5.47 -12.63
CA ARG A 309 8.17 -6.33 -12.25
C ARG A 309 9.50 -5.60 -12.19
N GLU A 310 9.62 -4.38 -12.72
CA GLU A 310 10.82 -3.56 -12.53
C GLU A 310 11.11 -3.31 -11.04
N ALA A 311 10.09 -3.40 -10.17
CA ALA A 311 10.26 -3.32 -8.72
C ALA A 311 11.24 -4.38 -8.15
N VAL A 312 11.37 -5.54 -8.80
CA VAL A 312 12.34 -6.58 -8.39
C VAL A 312 13.77 -6.09 -8.51
N GLU A 313 14.14 -5.57 -9.69
CA GLU A 313 15.51 -5.11 -9.94
C GLU A 313 15.82 -3.81 -9.17
N ARG A 314 14.86 -2.88 -9.08
CA ARG A 314 14.98 -1.69 -8.23
C ARG A 314 15.19 -2.07 -6.76
N GLY A 315 14.39 -3.00 -6.25
CA GLY A 315 14.48 -3.46 -4.86
C GLY A 315 15.81 -4.12 -4.54
N ARG A 316 16.33 -4.96 -5.43
CA ARG A 316 17.67 -5.57 -5.30
C ARG A 316 18.76 -4.51 -5.27
N ALA A 317 18.66 -3.49 -6.12
CA ALA A 317 19.63 -2.40 -6.15
C ALA A 317 19.61 -1.59 -4.83
N TRP A 318 18.43 -1.18 -4.36
CA TRP A 318 18.29 -0.44 -3.10
C TRP A 318 18.80 -1.24 -1.89
N GLU A 319 18.49 -2.53 -1.82
CA GLU A 319 19.02 -3.36 -0.73
C GLU A 319 20.54 -3.54 -0.84
N ALA A 320 21.09 -3.72 -2.04
CA ALA A 320 22.54 -3.82 -2.23
C ALA A 320 23.27 -2.53 -1.81
N GLU A 321 22.72 -1.37 -2.14
CA GLU A 321 23.20 -0.07 -1.66
C GLU A 321 23.14 0.02 -0.13
N TRP A 322 22.02 -0.39 0.48
CA TRP A 322 21.88 -0.42 1.94
C TRP A 322 22.91 -1.35 2.58
N ARG A 323 23.15 -2.55 2.02
CA ARG A 323 24.16 -3.50 2.49
C ARG A 323 25.56 -2.89 2.44
N ALA A 324 25.91 -2.19 1.36
CA ALA A 324 27.20 -1.51 1.27
C ALA A 324 27.35 -0.40 2.33
N ARG A 325 26.28 0.36 2.61
CA ARG A 325 26.28 1.34 3.73
C ARG A 325 26.41 0.65 5.09
N PHE A 326 25.72 -0.47 5.29
CA PHE A 326 25.79 -1.23 6.53
C PHE A 326 27.16 -1.86 6.76
N ASP A 327 27.82 -2.37 5.71
CA ASP A 327 29.17 -2.93 5.80
C ASP A 327 30.20 -1.84 6.18
N ALA A 328 30.08 -0.64 5.61
CA ALA A 328 30.89 0.51 5.99
C ALA A 328 30.64 0.93 7.45
N TYR A 329 29.36 0.97 7.86
CA TYR A 329 28.95 1.25 9.24
C TYR A 329 29.53 0.22 10.22
N ALA A 330 29.45 -1.07 9.90
CA ALA A 330 29.94 -2.15 10.75
C ALA A 330 31.48 -2.16 10.90
N ALA A 331 32.20 -1.67 9.90
CA ALA A 331 33.65 -1.53 9.98
C ALA A 331 34.09 -0.40 10.94
N GLU A 332 33.30 0.68 11.03
CA GLU A 332 33.60 1.84 11.90
C GLU A 332 32.97 1.72 13.30
N TYR A 333 31.81 1.07 13.40
CA TYR A 333 31.02 0.93 14.63
C TYR A 333 30.68 -0.55 14.92
N PRO A 334 31.68 -1.42 15.16
CA PRO A 334 31.47 -2.87 15.26
C PRO A 334 30.53 -3.28 16.39
N ASP A 335 30.63 -2.65 17.57
CA ASP A 335 29.79 -2.97 18.72
C ASP A 335 28.30 -2.66 18.46
N LEU A 336 28.03 -1.49 17.86
CA LEU A 336 26.66 -1.10 17.51
C LEU A 336 26.11 -1.90 16.33
N ALA A 337 26.96 -2.33 15.40
CA ALA A 337 26.55 -3.22 14.33
C ALA A 337 26.20 -4.62 14.85
N GLU A 338 26.89 -5.09 15.90
CA GLU A 338 26.54 -6.35 16.55
C GLU A 338 25.23 -6.22 17.34
N GLU A 339 25.05 -5.13 18.09
CA GLU A 339 23.78 -4.83 18.75
C GLU A 339 22.63 -4.76 17.74
N TRP A 340 22.83 -4.12 16.59
CA TRP A 340 21.86 -4.10 15.50
C TRP A 340 21.50 -5.50 15.02
N ARG A 341 22.50 -6.36 14.76
CA ARG A 341 22.26 -7.74 14.30
C ARG A 341 21.47 -8.54 15.30
N MET A 342 21.84 -8.48 16.58
CA MET A 342 21.12 -9.17 17.65
C MET A 342 19.68 -8.66 17.75
N ALA A 343 19.47 -7.34 17.75
CA ALA A 343 18.14 -6.74 17.82
C ALA A 343 17.25 -7.16 16.63
N MET A 344 17.78 -7.15 15.40
CA MET A 344 17.05 -7.57 14.21
C MET A 344 16.80 -9.08 14.16
N ALA A 345 17.63 -9.88 14.82
CA ALA A 345 17.44 -11.32 15.00
C ALA A 345 16.49 -11.68 16.14
N GLY A 346 16.08 -10.70 16.97
CA GLY A 346 15.28 -10.94 18.18
C GLY A 346 16.06 -11.64 19.31
N GLU A 347 17.38 -11.49 19.32
CA GLU A 347 18.27 -12.10 20.31
C GLU A 347 18.50 -11.17 21.51
N LEU A 348 18.57 -11.75 22.71
CA LEU A 348 18.83 -11.02 23.94
C LEU A 348 20.34 -11.01 24.25
N PRO A 349 20.88 -9.92 24.85
CA PRO A 349 22.28 -9.87 25.22
C PRO A 349 22.72 -10.98 26.18
N PRO A 350 23.96 -11.50 26.07
CA PRO A 350 24.49 -12.46 27.02
C PRO A 350 24.40 -11.94 28.46
N GLY A 351 23.83 -12.75 29.36
CA GLY A 351 23.69 -12.42 30.77
C GLY A 351 22.59 -11.41 31.10
N TRP A 352 21.66 -11.12 30.18
CA TRP A 352 20.51 -10.23 30.41
C TRP A 352 19.67 -10.62 31.65
N ASP A 353 19.64 -11.90 31.97
CA ASP A 353 18.88 -12.52 33.06
C ASP A 353 19.73 -12.81 34.31
N ALA A 354 21.02 -12.48 34.33
CA ALA A 354 21.92 -12.84 35.43
C ALA A 354 21.54 -12.21 36.80
N ALA A 355 20.62 -11.25 36.81
CA ALA A 355 20.09 -10.58 38.00
C ALA A 355 18.55 -10.72 38.18
N LEU A 356 17.89 -11.49 37.31
CA LEU A 356 16.47 -11.89 37.45
C LEU A 356 16.37 -13.17 38.28
#